data_AF-A0A963PHB8-F1
#
_entry.id   AF-A0A963PHB8-F1
#
_cell.length_a   1.000
_cell.length_b   1.000
_cell.length_c   1.000
_cell.angle_alpha   90.00
_cell.angle_beta   90.00
_cell.angle_gamma   90.00
#
_symmetry.space_group_name_H-M   'P 1'
#
loop_
_entity.id
_entity.type
_entity.pdbx_description
1 polymer ?
#
loop_
_entity_poly.entity_id
_entity_poly.type
_entity_poly.pdbx_seq_one_letter_code
_entity_poly.pdbx_strand_id
1 'polypeptide(L)'
;MRHHSTSHPATVQQGVVLPMALILLVIISFAGLLAARNSANFEQFSNNMRTNQVARISAEDALRQCERIARASVEGNAAFAGEVAKINTTQIAADTETAISGGIWNTRSSWASTGANLITIAPSYDTDVQSNAQLKVANRPSCVIQTMVNDRFLITSRGLSNDAVVNGNGELTAGSEVWLQSILTPLVPTLCNSSGSFGTC
;
A
#
# COMPACT_ATOMS: atom_id res chain seq x y z
N MET A 1 35.74 81.25 -16.43
CA MET A 1 35.93 80.05 -15.58
C MET A 1 36.14 78.85 -16.49
N ARG A 2 37.35 78.28 -16.51
CA ARG A 2 37.71 77.09 -17.30
C ARG A 2 37.55 75.85 -16.41
N HIS A 3 36.68 74.93 -16.79
CA HIS A 3 36.65 73.59 -16.18
C HIS A 3 37.56 72.66 -16.99
N HIS A 4 38.61 72.16 -16.33
CA HIS A 4 39.45 71.08 -16.82
C HIS A 4 38.66 69.77 -16.79
N SER A 5 38.48 69.13 -17.95
CA SER A 5 38.05 67.74 -18.04
C SER A 5 39.28 66.86 -18.09
N THR A 6 39.52 66.07 -17.04
CA THR A 6 40.59 65.09 -16.96
C THR A 6 40.13 63.77 -17.58
N SER A 7 40.60 63.48 -18.80
CA SER A 7 40.44 62.19 -19.47
C SER A 7 41.26 61.11 -18.77
N HIS A 8 40.60 60.08 -18.24
CA HIS A 8 41.26 58.88 -17.72
C HIS A 8 41.66 57.95 -18.88
N PRO A 9 42.88 57.38 -18.89
CA PRO A 9 43.28 56.41 -19.91
C PRO A 9 42.51 55.10 -19.71
N ALA A 10 41.70 54.72 -20.70
CA ALA A 10 41.06 53.42 -20.76
C ALA A 10 42.12 52.35 -21.07
N THR A 11 42.52 51.59 -20.05
CA THR A 11 43.38 50.42 -20.21
C THR A 11 42.66 49.34 -21.01
N VAL A 12 43.33 48.85 -22.04
CA VAL A 12 42.91 47.77 -22.94
C VAL A 12 42.85 46.44 -22.16
N GLN A 13 41.72 46.15 -21.53
CA GLN A 13 41.42 44.86 -20.86
C GLN A 13 39.97 44.40 -21.10
N GLN A 14 39.36 44.77 -22.24
CA GLN A 14 37.94 44.51 -22.50
C GLN A 14 37.65 43.20 -23.29
N GLY A 15 38.66 42.44 -23.69
CA GLY A 15 38.46 41.21 -24.50
C GLY A 15 38.23 39.91 -23.72
N VAL A 16 38.73 39.81 -22.48
CA VAL A 16 38.76 38.53 -21.71
C VAL A 16 37.55 38.37 -20.77
N VAL A 17 36.87 39.46 -20.42
CA VAL A 17 35.76 39.43 -19.47
C VAL A 17 34.53 38.72 -20.04
N LEU A 18 34.25 38.92 -21.34
CA LEU A 18 33.11 38.30 -22.03
C LEU A 18 33.20 36.76 -22.05
N PRO A 19 34.30 36.12 -22.49
CA PRO A 19 34.40 34.67 -22.49
C PRO A 19 34.38 34.09 -21.07
N MET A 20 34.97 34.78 -20.08
CA MET A 20 34.90 34.36 -18.68
C MET A 20 33.47 34.40 -18.14
N ALA A 21 32.72 35.47 -18.43
CA ALA A 21 31.32 35.58 -18.05
C ALA A 21 30.46 34.48 -18.70
N LEU A 22 30.68 34.18 -19.99
CA LEU A 22 29.98 33.10 -20.69
C LEU A 22 30.25 31.73 -20.05
N ILE A 23 31.51 31.43 -19.71
CA ILE A 23 31.87 30.18 -19.05
C ILE A 23 31.19 30.08 -17.69
N LEU A 24 31.22 31.14 -16.88
CA LEU A 24 30.55 31.16 -15.58
C LEU A 24 29.03 31.01 -15.71
N LEU A 25 28.41 31.64 -16.70
CA LEU A 25 26.97 31.48 -16.98
C LEU A 25 26.62 30.04 -17.36
N VAL A 26 27.44 29.36 -18.16
CA VAL A 26 27.23 27.95 -18.52
C VAL A 26 27.34 27.05 -17.29
N ILE A 27 28.35 27.26 -16.43
CA ILE A 27 28.54 26.47 -15.21
C ILE A 27 27.35 26.64 -14.26
N ILE A 28 26.90 27.88 -14.03
CA ILE A 28 25.76 28.16 -13.15
C ILE A 28 24.47 27.57 -13.74
N SER A 29 24.28 27.64 -15.06
CA SER A 29 23.12 27.04 -15.73
C SER A 29 23.08 25.52 -15.59
N PHE A 30 24.23 24.85 -15.77
CA PHE A 30 24.35 23.41 -15.56
C PHE A 30 24.09 23.01 -14.11
N ALA A 31 24.66 23.75 -13.15
CA ALA A 31 24.42 23.53 -11.72
C ALA A 31 22.93 23.69 -11.37
N GLY A 32 22.26 24.72 -11.90
CA GLY A 32 20.83 24.93 -11.71
C GLY A 32 19.97 23.81 -12.31
N LEU A 33 20.31 23.34 -13.51
CA LEU A 33 19.58 22.24 -14.16
C LEU A 33 19.71 20.92 -13.38
N LEU A 34 20.91 20.60 -12.89
CA LEU A 34 21.15 19.41 -12.08
C LEU A 34 20.39 19.47 -10.75
N ALA A 35 20.39 20.62 -10.08
CA ALA A 35 19.62 20.84 -8.86
C ALA A 35 18.12 20.64 -9.09
N ALA A 36 17.57 21.22 -10.17
CA ALA A 36 16.15 21.07 -10.52
C ALA A 36 15.78 19.60 -10.81
N ARG A 37 16.60 18.88 -11.58
CA ARG A 37 16.40 17.45 -11.87
C ARG A 37 16.46 16.60 -10.60
N ASN A 38 17.43 16.85 -9.73
CA ASN A 38 17.56 16.12 -8.48
C ASN A 38 16.37 16.37 -7.54
N SER A 39 15.86 17.60 -7.47
CA SER A 39 14.63 17.92 -6.72
C SER A 39 13.42 17.16 -7.26
N ALA A 40 13.20 17.20 -8.58
CA ALA A 40 12.08 16.51 -9.20
C ALA A 40 12.14 14.99 -8.99
N ASN A 41 13.34 14.39 -9.06
CA ASN A 41 13.53 12.97 -8.79
C ASN A 41 13.26 12.62 -7.31
N PHE A 42 13.70 13.47 -6.39
CA PHE A 42 13.46 13.29 -4.96
C PHE A 42 11.97 13.39 -4.61
N GLU A 43 11.26 14.35 -5.20
CA GLU A 43 9.80 14.49 -5.04
C GLU A 43 9.05 13.26 -5.56
N GLN A 44 9.40 12.74 -6.74
CA GLN A 44 8.80 11.51 -7.28
C GLN A 44 9.06 10.31 -6.38
N PHE A 45 10.30 10.12 -5.92
CA PHE A 45 10.65 9.03 -5.03
C PHE A 45 9.91 9.13 -3.69
N SER A 46 9.89 10.31 -3.08
CA SER A 46 9.19 10.59 -1.83
C SER A 46 7.69 10.33 -1.95
N ASN A 47 7.08 10.77 -3.06
CA ASN A 47 5.68 10.52 -3.32
C ASN A 47 5.37 9.02 -3.47
N ASN A 48 6.21 8.30 -4.23
CA ASN A 48 6.06 6.84 -4.40
C ASN A 48 6.24 6.08 -3.08
N MET A 49 7.16 6.51 -2.22
CA MET A 49 7.32 5.92 -0.89
C MET A 49 6.07 6.13 -0.04
N ARG A 50 5.53 7.35 -0.03
CA ARG A 50 4.31 7.69 0.70
C ARG A 50 3.10 6.88 0.22
N THR A 51 2.89 6.77 -1.10
CA THR A 51 1.75 6.00 -1.64
C THR A 51 1.86 4.52 -1.30
N ASN A 52 3.06 3.93 -1.37
CA ASN A 52 3.30 2.55 -0.94
C ASN A 52 3.09 2.33 0.56
N GLN A 53 3.49 3.30 1.41
CA GLN A 53 3.25 3.22 2.85
C GLN A 53 1.75 3.21 3.17
N VAL A 54 0.97 4.07 2.49
CA VAL A 54 -0.49 4.08 2.65
C VAL A 54 -1.11 2.74 2.23
N ALA A 55 -0.72 2.21 1.07
CA ALA A 55 -1.19 0.91 0.59
C ALA A 55 -0.83 -0.21 1.57
N ARG A 56 0.38 -0.19 2.17
CA ARG A 56 0.80 -1.17 3.16
C ARG A 56 -0.01 -1.09 4.46
N ILE A 57 -0.19 0.09 5.03
CA ILE A 57 -0.98 0.28 6.26
C ILE A 57 -2.43 -0.17 6.02
N SER A 58 -2.98 0.15 4.85
CA SER A 58 -4.29 -0.33 4.39
C SER A 58 -4.36 -1.86 4.35
N ALA A 59 -3.35 -2.52 3.78
CA ALA A 59 -3.28 -3.99 3.74
C ALA A 59 -3.20 -4.59 5.16
N GLU A 60 -2.41 -4.01 6.05
CA GLU A 60 -2.27 -4.48 7.44
C GLU A 60 -3.59 -4.33 8.23
N ASP A 61 -4.35 -3.26 7.99
CA ASP A 61 -5.67 -3.07 8.60
C ASP A 61 -6.68 -4.12 8.11
N ALA A 62 -6.72 -4.37 6.79
CA ALA A 62 -7.53 -5.44 6.22
C ALA A 62 -7.15 -6.80 6.83
N LEU A 63 -5.86 -7.10 6.92
CA LEU A 63 -5.36 -8.36 7.48
C LEU A 63 -5.87 -8.57 8.91
N ARG A 64 -5.69 -7.57 9.78
CA ARG A 64 -6.12 -7.62 11.19
C ARG A 64 -7.64 -7.78 11.33
N GLN A 65 -8.43 -7.10 10.50
CA GLN A 65 -9.89 -7.23 10.54
C GLN A 65 -10.35 -8.59 10.03
N CYS A 66 -9.69 -9.15 9.01
CA CYS A 66 -10.02 -10.47 8.47
C CYS A 66 -9.60 -11.61 9.39
N GLU A 67 -8.53 -11.44 10.16
CA GLU A 67 -8.19 -12.35 11.26
C GLU A 67 -9.29 -12.37 12.34
N ARG A 68 -9.89 -11.22 12.68
CA ARG A 68 -11.04 -11.16 13.60
C ARG A 68 -12.26 -11.89 13.03
N ILE A 69 -12.55 -11.72 11.73
CA ILE A 69 -13.65 -12.41 11.05
C ILE A 69 -13.42 -13.93 11.04
N ALA A 70 -12.20 -14.37 10.74
CA ALA A 70 -11.85 -15.79 10.78
C ALA A 70 -12.03 -16.39 12.19
N ARG A 71 -11.58 -15.71 13.25
CA ARG A 71 -11.83 -16.15 14.64
C ARG A 71 -13.33 -16.20 14.96
N ALA A 72 -14.08 -15.16 14.60
CA ALA A 72 -15.52 -15.10 14.82
C ALA A 72 -16.28 -16.25 14.15
N SER A 73 -15.79 -16.74 13.00
CA SER A 73 -16.38 -17.90 12.31
C SER A 73 -16.32 -19.19 13.13
N VAL A 74 -15.26 -19.37 13.92
CA VAL A 74 -15.06 -20.55 14.78
C VAL A 74 -15.74 -20.37 16.14
N GLU A 75 -15.76 -19.13 16.67
CA GLU A 75 -16.40 -18.80 17.94
C GLU A 75 -17.93 -18.69 17.85
N GLY A 76 -18.50 -18.68 16.63
CA GLY A 76 -19.94 -18.51 16.40
C GLY A 76 -20.45 -17.10 16.71
N ASN A 77 -19.59 -16.08 16.58
CA ASN A 77 -19.94 -14.70 16.89
C ASN A 77 -20.77 -14.06 15.76
N ALA A 78 -21.98 -13.59 16.08
CA ALA A 78 -22.92 -13.01 15.13
C ALA A 78 -22.50 -11.63 14.58
N ALA A 79 -21.52 -10.94 15.18
CA ALA A 79 -21.10 -9.59 14.79
C ALA A 79 -20.54 -9.50 13.36
N PHE A 80 -20.07 -10.63 12.80
CA PHE A 80 -19.49 -10.70 11.45
C PHE A 80 -20.22 -11.69 10.54
N ALA A 81 -21.50 -12.00 10.81
CA ALA A 81 -22.22 -13.07 10.10
C ALA A 81 -22.22 -12.89 8.57
N GLY A 82 -22.31 -11.65 8.08
CA GLY A 82 -22.28 -11.35 6.64
C GLY A 82 -20.90 -11.59 6.00
N GLU A 83 -19.82 -11.25 6.70
CA GLU A 83 -18.45 -11.46 6.25
C GLU A 83 -18.02 -12.93 6.39
N VAL A 84 -18.46 -13.61 7.47
CA VAL A 84 -18.23 -15.04 7.68
C VAL A 84 -18.84 -15.86 6.53
N ALA A 85 -20.01 -15.46 6.01
CA ALA A 85 -20.62 -16.12 4.86
C ALA A 85 -19.80 -15.99 3.56
N LYS A 86 -18.83 -15.06 3.50
CA LYS A 86 -17.93 -14.89 2.35
C LYS A 86 -16.65 -15.71 2.47
N ILE A 87 -16.40 -16.36 3.60
CA ILE A 87 -15.24 -17.24 3.78
C ILE A 87 -15.36 -18.40 2.79
N ASN A 88 -14.30 -18.65 2.02
CA ASN A 88 -14.27 -19.78 1.12
C ASN A 88 -13.98 -21.06 1.90
N THR A 89 -14.91 -22.01 1.84
CA THR A 89 -14.81 -23.28 2.56
C THR A 89 -14.15 -24.40 1.75
N THR A 90 -13.75 -24.15 0.50
CA THR A 90 -12.98 -25.10 -0.30
C THR A 90 -11.57 -25.15 0.26
N GLN A 91 -11.34 -26.17 1.07
CA GLN A 91 -10.16 -26.28 1.91
C GLN A 91 -8.86 -26.47 1.10
N ILE A 92 -7.83 -25.71 1.43
CA ILE A 92 -6.47 -25.95 0.93
C ILE A 92 -5.90 -27.19 1.62
N ALA A 93 -5.55 -28.19 0.81
CA ALA A 93 -5.27 -29.56 1.26
C ALA A 93 -3.92 -29.75 1.98
N ALA A 94 -2.98 -28.80 1.88
CA ALA A 94 -1.67 -28.90 2.52
C ALA A 94 -1.00 -27.53 2.69
N ASP A 95 -0.01 -27.46 3.59
CA ASP A 95 0.90 -26.32 3.76
C ASP A 95 2.11 -26.46 2.83
N THR A 96 1.84 -26.52 1.53
CA THR A 96 2.86 -26.58 0.48
C THR A 96 2.61 -25.48 -0.53
N GLU A 97 3.67 -24.97 -1.17
CA GLU A 97 3.58 -23.91 -2.17
C GLU A 97 2.58 -24.24 -3.29
N THR A 98 2.58 -25.50 -3.77
CA THR A 98 1.65 -25.97 -4.81
C THR A 98 0.19 -25.92 -4.35
N ALA A 99 -0.09 -26.27 -3.09
CA ALA A 99 -1.44 -26.22 -2.56
C ALA A 99 -1.89 -24.77 -2.30
N ILE A 100 -1.01 -23.93 -1.75
CA ILE A 100 -1.29 -22.52 -1.42
C ILE A 100 -1.51 -21.69 -2.69
N SER A 101 -0.70 -21.91 -3.73
CA SER A 101 -0.82 -21.22 -5.02
C SER A 101 -2.12 -21.54 -5.76
N GLY A 102 -2.75 -22.69 -5.47
CA GLY A 102 -4.09 -23.05 -5.95
C GLY A 102 -5.24 -22.38 -5.20
N GLY A 103 -4.94 -21.57 -4.18
CA GLY A 103 -5.93 -20.85 -3.40
C GLY A 103 -6.68 -19.79 -4.22
N ILE A 104 -7.91 -19.48 -3.80
CA ILE A 104 -8.78 -18.51 -4.49
C ILE A 104 -8.22 -17.09 -4.47
N TRP A 105 -7.30 -16.78 -3.54
CA TRP A 105 -6.57 -15.52 -3.50
C TRP A 105 -5.76 -15.28 -4.79
N ASN A 106 -5.27 -16.35 -5.43
CA ASN A 106 -4.48 -16.27 -6.66
C ASN A 106 -5.37 -16.18 -7.91
N THR A 107 -6.69 -16.15 -7.72
CA THR A 107 -7.66 -15.97 -8.81
C THR A 107 -8.09 -14.51 -8.87
N ARG A 108 -7.84 -13.86 -10.01
CA ARG A 108 -8.10 -12.42 -10.19
C ARG A 108 -9.57 -12.04 -9.97
N SER A 109 -10.52 -12.87 -10.40
CA SER A 109 -11.96 -12.61 -10.24
C SER A 109 -12.42 -12.57 -8.78
N SER A 110 -11.68 -13.20 -7.86
CA SER A 110 -11.93 -13.11 -6.41
C SER A 110 -11.75 -11.68 -5.87
N TRP A 111 -11.02 -10.84 -6.60
CA TRP A 111 -10.72 -9.45 -6.25
C TRP A 111 -11.49 -8.42 -7.07
N ALA A 112 -12.40 -8.88 -7.93
CA ALA A 112 -13.34 -8.01 -8.62
C ALA A 112 -14.39 -7.49 -7.63
N SER A 113 -14.99 -6.33 -7.93
CA SER A 113 -16.03 -5.72 -7.08
C SER A 113 -17.24 -6.63 -6.81
N THR A 114 -17.51 -7.59 -7.70
CA THR A 114 -18.58 -8.59 -7.60
C THR A 114 -18.10 -9.95 -7.10
N GLY A 115 -16.84 -10.06 -6.65
CA GLY A 115 -16.26 -11.30 -6.15
C GLY A 115 -16.99 -11.82 -4.93
N ALA A 116 -17.47 -13.07 -4.99
CA ALA A 116 -18.26 -13.67 -3.91
C ALA A 116 -17.51 -13.75 -2.57
N ASN A 117 -16.19 -13.95 -2.62
CA ASN A 117 -15.33 -14.08 -1.44
C ASN A 117 -14.62 -12.77 -1.06
N LEU A 118 -14.90 -11.67 -1.77
CA LEU A 118 -14.26 -10.38 -1.47
C LEU A 118 -14.89 -9.74 -0.24
N ILE A 119 -14.08 -9.58 0.79
CA ILE A 119 -14.44 -8.85 2.00
C ILE A 119 -13.79 -7.47 1.90
N THR A 120 -14.60 -6.41 1.90
CA THR A 120 -14.11 -5.02 1.87
C THR A 120 -14.28 -4.42 3.25
N ILE A 121 -13.22 -3.86 3.80
CA ILE A 121 -13.24 -3.27 5.13
C ILE A 121 -13.62 -1.80 5.00
N ALA A 122 -14.73 -1.44 5.62
CA ALA A 122 -15.11 -0.05 5.79
C ALA A 122 -14.40 0.49 7.03
N PRO A 123 -13.39 1.36 6.89
CA PRO A 123 -12.78 1.95 8.06
C PRO A 123 -13.80 2.86 8.77
N SER A 124 -13.85 2.77 10.10
CA SER A 124 -14.70 3.62 10.93
C SER A 124 -13.99 4.95 11.17
N TYR A 125 -14.22 5.90 10.28
CA TYR A 125 -13.75 7.26 10.44
C TYR A 125 -14.94 8.18 10.69
N ASP A 126 -14.73 9.21 11.50
CA ASP A 126 -15.63 10.36 11.59
C ASP A 126 -15.84 10.96 10.18
N THR A 127 -17.02 11.49 9.90
CA THR A 127 -17.40 12.07 8.61
C THR A 127 -16.40 13.13 8.12
N ASP A 128 -15.83 13.90 9.04
CA ASP A 128 -14.81 14.91 8.73
C ASP A 128 -13.50 14.27 8.24
N VAL A 129 -13.11 13.14 8.82
CA VAL A 129 -11.89 12.43 8.42
C VAL A 129 -12.08 11.75 7.07
N GLN A 130 -13.27 11.21 6.76
CA GLN A 130 -13.56 10.63 5.44
C GLN A 130 -13.51 11.68 4.32
N SER A 131 -14.06 12.86 4.58
CA SER A 131 -14.04 14.00 3.65
C SER A 131 -12.61 14.48 3.37
N ASN A 132 -11.78 14.60 4.42
CA ASN A 132 -10.42 15.11 4.28
C ASN A 132 -9.42 14.06 3.76
N ALA A 133 -9.63 12.77 4.05
CA ALA A 133 -8.75 11.69 3.62
C ALA A 133 -8.93 11.33 2.13
N GLN A 134 -9.92 11.90 1.43
CA GLN A 134 -10.24 11.60 0.02
C GLN A 134 -10.39 10.09 -0.26
N LEU A 135 -10.76 9.28 0.74
CA LEU A 135 -10.81 7.84 0.64
C LEU A 135 -11.89 7.42 -0.35
N LYS A 136 -11.47 6.96 -1.53
CA LYS A 136 -12.38 6.41 -2.52
C LYS A 136 -12.91 5.08 -1.99
N VAL A 137 -14.23 4.87 -2.04
CA VAL A 137 -14.86 3.58 -1.68
C VAL A 137 -14.24 2.43 -2.48
N ALA A 138 -13.85 2.68 -3.73
CA ALA A 138 -13.16 1.74 -4.60
C ALA A 138 -11.77 1.32 -4.10
N ASN A 139 -11.14 2.12 -3.23
CA ASN A 139 -9.78 1.91 -2.72
C ASN A 139 -9.77 1.43 -1.27
N ARG A 140 -10.92 1.00 -0.76
CA ARG A 140 -11.01 0.42 0.58
C ARG A 140 -10.14 -0.83 0.68
N PRO A 141 -9.48 -1.05 1.83
CA PRO A 141 -8.75 -2.28 2.08
C PRO A 141 -9.68 -3.48 1.94
N SER A 142 -9.16 -4.58 1.39
CA SER A 142 -9.94 -5.79 1.15
C SER A 142 -9.15 -7.04 1.48
N CYS A 143 -9.84 -8.15 1.67
CA CYS A 143 -9.19 -9.43 1.91
C CYS A 143 -10.04 -10.58 1.34
N VAL A 144 -9.40 -11.74 1.28
CA VAL A 144 -9.98 -13.03 0.97
C VAL A 144 -9.53 -14.01 2.05
N ILE A 145 -10.49 -14.77 2.58
CA ILE A 145 -10.27 -15.79 3.61
C ILE A 145 -10.64 -17.14 3.01
N GLN A 146 -9.73 -18.12 3.13
CA GLN A 146 -9.96 -19.49 2.68
C GLN A 146 -9.56 -20.47 3.78
N THR A 147 -10.34 -21.52 3.97
CA THR A 147 -10.04 -22.60 4.92
C THR A 147 -8.85 -23.43 4.45
N MET A 148 -8.10 -23.97 5.40
CA MET A 148 -6.97 -24.88 5.20
C MET A 148 -7.14 -26.12 6.08
N VAL A 149 -6.35 -27.15 5.80
CA VAL A 149 -6.19 -28.29 6.73
C VAL A 149 -5.82 -27.88 8.14
N ASN A 150 -6.27 -28.69 9.10
CA ASN A 150 -6.05 -28.51 10.54
C ASN A 150 -6.71 -27.24 11.11
N ASP A 151 -7.92 -26.92 10.65
CA ASP A 151 -8.72 -25.77 11.10
C ASP A 151 -7.99 -24.43 11.02
N ARG A 152 -7.11 -24.31 10.01
CA ARG A 152 -6.35 -23.09 9.73
C ARG A 152 -7.03 -22.28 8.63
N PHE A 153 -6.66 -21.01 8.54
CA PHE A 153 -7.14 -20.10 7.51
C PHE A 153 -5.97 -19.46 6.78
N LEU A 154 -6.02 -19.47 5.44
CA LEU A 154 -5.19 -18.63 4.61
C LEU A 154 -5.93 -17.30 4.42
N ILE A 155 -5.30 -16.22 4.87
CA ILE A 155 -5.85 -14.87 4.75
C ILE A 155 -4.91 -14.09 3.87
N THR A 156 -5.41 -13.64 2.72
CA THR A 156 -4.71 -12.70 1.86
C THR A 156 -5.42 -11.37 1.93
N SER A 157 -4.68 -10.29 2.16
CA SER A 157 -5.19 -8.92 2.20
C SER A 157 -4.56 -8.08 1.11
N ARG A 158 -5.35 -7.15 0.58
CA ARG A 158 -4.98 -6.18 -0.44
C ARG A 158 -5.22 -4.78 0.10
N GLY A 159 -4.16 -3.99 0.12
CA GLY A 159 -4.22 -2.56 0.40
C GLY A 159 -3.95 -1.76 -0.86
N LEU A 160 -4.69 -0.67 -1.02
CA LEU A 160 -4.59 0.25 -2.14
C LEU A 160 -4.22 1.64 -1.64
N SER A 161 -3.40 2.34 -2.40
CA SER A 161 -3.14 3.75 -2.16
C SER A 161 -4.37 4.60 -2.52
N ASN A 162 -4.44 5.83 -2.02
CA ASN A 162 -5.61 6.67 -2.25
C ASN A 162 -5.77 7.12 -3.72
N ASP A 163 -4.65 7.20 -4.44
CA ASP A 163 -4.58 7.48 -5.87
C ASP A 163 -4.72 6.22 -6.74
N ALA A 164 -4.89 5.03 -6.14
CA ALA A 164 -5.05 3.80 -6.88
C ALA A 164 -6.27 3.85 -7.82
N VAL A 165 -6.11 3.27 -9.01
CA VAL A 165 -7.17 3.09 -10.00
C VAL A 165 -7.22 1.63 -10.39
N VAL A 166 -8.32 0.98 -10.07
CA VAL A 166 -8.54 -0.45 -10.32
C VAL A 166 -9.63 -0.61 -11.38
N ASN A 167 -9.40 -1.46 -12.38
CA ASN A 167 -10.41 -1.75 -13.40
C ASN A 167 -11.51 -2.69 -12.86
N GLY A 168 -12.58 -2.93 -13.65
CA GLY A 168 -13.68 -3.80 -13.24
C GLY A 168 -13.27 -5.25 -12.94
N ASN A 169 -12.12 -5.70 -13.47
CA ASN A 169 -11.57 -7.04 -13.26
C ASN A 169 -10.68 -7.12 -12.00
N GLY A 170 -10.52 -6.03 -11.24
CA GLY A 170 -9.70 -6.02 -10.03
C GLY A 170 -8.20 -5.79 -10.27
N GLU A 171 -7.79 -5.37 -11.47
CA GLU A 171 -6.39 -5.08 -11.80
C GLU A 171 -6.02 -3.61 -11.60
N LEU A 172 -4.83 -3.36 -11.05
CA LEU A 172 -4.30 -2.01 -10.83
C LEU A 172 -3.81 -1.41 -12.15
N THR A 173 -4.29 -0.21 -12.46
CA THR A 173 -3.89 0.57 -13.66
C THR A 173 -3.07 1.80 -13.32
N ALA A 174 -3.20 2.34 -12.10
CA ALA A 174 -2.41 3.45 -11.57
C ALA A 174 -2.37 3.40 -10.04
N GLY A 175 -1.38 4.07 -9.43
CA GLY A 175 -1.18 4.12 -7.97
C GLY A 175 -0.33 2.97 -7.43
N SER A 176 -0.56 2.59 -6.18
CA SER A 176 0.17 1.52 -5.49
C SER A 176 -0.79 0.49 -4.90
N GLU A 177 -0.34 -0.75 -4.92
CA GLU A 177 -1.03 -1.93 -4.37
C GLU A 177 -0.03 -2.75 -3.57
N VAL A 178 -0.47 -3.20 -2.40
CA VAL A 178 0.32 -4.07 -1.53
C VAL A 178 -0.53 -5.28 -1.16
N TRP A 179 0.09 -6.45 -1.26
CA TRP A 179 -0.50 -7.73 -0.88
C TRP A 179 0.22 -8.25 0.36
N LEU A 180 -0.55 -8.70 1.35
CA LEU A 180 -0.02 -9.40 2.53
C LEU A 180 -0.76 -10.72 2.67
N GLN A 181 -0.08 -11.70 3.24
CA GLN A 181 -0.63 -13.03 3.48
C GLN A 181 -0.27 -13.49 4.89
N SER A 182 -1.24 -14.12 5.55
CA SER A 182 -1.12 -14.68 6.89
C SER A 182 -1.77 -16.06 6.91
N ILE A 183 -1.22 -16.96 7.71
CA ILE A 183 -1.89 -18.21 8.05
C ILE A 183 -2.27 -18.16 9.52
N LEU A 184 -3.56 -18.22 9.78
CA LEU A 184 -4.12 -18.14 11.13
C LEU A 184 -4.56 -19.51 11.61
N THR A 185 -4.08 -19.90 12.78
CA THR A 185 -4.68 -20.97 13.60
C THR A 185 -5.52 -20.28 14.68
N PRO A 186 -6.87 -20.28 14.58
CA PRO A 186 -7.73 -19.47 15.44
C PRO A 186 -7.83 -20.01 16.86
N LEU A 187 -7.68 -21.32 17.03
CA LEU A 187 -7.67 -22.01 18.32
C LEU A 187 -6.22 -22.22 18.78
N VAL A 188 -5.97 -22.00 20.07
CA VAL A 188 -4.72 -22.46 20.69
C VAL A 188 -4.83 -23.97 20.84
N PRO A 189 -3.89 -24.80 20.36
CA PRO A 189 -3.88 -26.22 20.68
C PRO A 189 -3.67 -26.37 22.19
N THR A 190 -4.75 -26.57 22.95
CA THR A 190 -4.63 -26.99 24.34
C THR A 190 -4.13 -28.43 24.33
N LEU A 191 -2.90 -28.65 24.80
CA LEU A 191 -2.34 -29.98 25.07
C LEU A 191 -3.12 -30.64 26.22
N CYS A 192 -4.37 -31.05 25.99
CA CYS A 192 -5.10 -31.88 26.93
C CYS A 192 -4.65 -33.32 26.73
N ASN A 193 -3.56 -33.70 27.42
CA ASN A 193 -3.20 -35.10 27.57
C ASN A 193 -4.24 -35.77 28.47
N SER A 194 -4.89 -36.77 27.89
CA SER A 194 -5.74 -37.78 28.51
C SER A 194 -5.23 -38.28 29.86
N SER A 195 -5.86 -37.87 30.96
CA SER A 195 -6.34 -38.74 32.06
C SER A 195 -6.65 -37.91 33.30
N GLY A 196 -7.92 -37.93 33.71
CA GLY A 196 -8.34 -37.44 35.02
C GLY A 196 -9.05 -36.09 35.00
N SER A 197 -10.31 -36.14 34.57
CA SER A 197 -11.42 -35.30 35.04
C SER A 197 -11.13 -33.83 35.32
N PHE A 198 -11.56 -32.93 34.43
CA PHE A 198 -12.31 -31.71 34.77
C PHE A 198 -13.15 -31.30 33.55
N GLY A 199 -14.38 -30.84 33.80
CA GLY A 199 -15.41 -30.66 32.77
C GLY A 199 -15.01 -29.63 31.72
N THR A 200 -15.23 -29.96 30.44
CA THR A 200 -15.11 -29.02 29.30
C THR A 200 -13.89 -28.08 29.41
N CYS A 201 -12.70 -28.67 29.55
CA CYS A 201 -11.42 -28.00 29.89
C CYS A 201 -11.44 -27.25 31.23
#